data_AF-A0A178Y4Z7-F1
#
_entry.id   AF-A0A178Y4Z7-F1
#
_cell.length_a   1.000
_cell.length_b   1.000
_cell.length_c   1.000
_cell.angle_alpha   90.00
_cell.angle_beta   90.00
_cell.angle_gamma   90.00
#
_symmetry.space_group_name_H-M   'P 1'
#
loop_
_entity.id
_entity.type
_entity.pdbx_description
1 polymer ?
#
loop_
_entity_poly.entity_id
_entity_poly.type
_entity_poly.pdbx_seq_one_letter_code
_entity_poly.pdbx_strand_id
1 'polypeptide(L)'
;MELVAARSYEPLTPADLEAIAAVAVRTLADIFDRAPVAGLYRDRLVLLALAQGSALHYLDGKSGIKDFDVWAFFEGGPPKPFPHRKRWSVDLGPSRFGRHPDDRGYSGRRLDIMGRSIAVIGGEAAEDAVRRWLGSRAKSAIALRRKPMFCLLPHRAFGERII
;
A
#
# COMPACT_ATOMS: atom_id res chain seq x y z
N MET A 1 3.20 -19.15 20.33
CA MET A 1 1.87 -18.65 20.73
C MET A 1 1.43 -17.62 19.70
N GLU A 2 0.22 -17.75 19.18
CA GLU A 2 -0.34 -16.79 18.23
C GLU A 2 -0.71 -15.49 18.97
N LEU A 3 -0.06 -14.37 18.64
CA LEU A 3 -0.35 -13.08 19.27
C LEU A 3 -1.64 -12.51 18.65
N VAL A 4 -2.72 -12.47 19.42
CA VAL A 4 -4.03 -11.94 18.97
C VAL A 4 -4.35 -10.67 19.75
N ALA A 5 -4.40 -9.53 19.05
CA ALA A 5 -4.64 -8.24 19.68
C ALA A 5 -5.25 -7.23 18.69
N ALA A 6 -6.15 -6.37 19.17
CA ALA A 6 -6.80 -5.35 18.34
C ALA A 6 -5.80 -4.37 17.71
N ARG A 7 -4.69 -4.09 18.39
CA ARG A 7 -3.56 -3.31 17.85
C ARG A 7 -2.25 -3.95 18.24
N SER A 8 -1.27 -3.82 17.35
CA SER A 8 0.14 -4.09 17.66
C SER A 8 0.90 -2.78 17.85
N TYR A 9 1.66 -2.67 18.92
CA TYR A 9 2.53 -1.52 19.19
C TYR A 9 4.01 -1.80 18.89
N GLU A 10 4.32 -2.99 18.38
CA GLU A 10 5.65 -3.33 17.89
C GLU A 10 6.17 -2.25 16.93
N PRO A 11 7.45 -1.83 17.04
CA PRO A 11 8.06 -0.90 16.11
C PRO A 11 8.02 -1.46 14.69
N LEU A 12 7.73 -0.60 13.72
CA LEU A 12 7.81 -0.95 12.30
C LEU A 12 9.19 -0.53 11.77
N THR A 13 9.92 -1.46 11.15
CA THR A 13 11.30 -1.29 10.70
C THR A 13 11.41 -1.36 9.18
N PRO A 14 12.53 -0.94 8.57
CA PRO A 14 12.75 -1.08 7.13
C PRO A 14 12.58 -2.53 6.63
N ALA A 15 13.02 -3.53 7.39
CA ALA A 15 12.85 -4.95 7.04
C ALA A 15 11.37 -5.37 6.97
N ASP A 16 10.51 -4.77 7.79
CA ASP A 16 9.07 -5.02 7.69
C ASP A 16 8.45 -4.34 6.48
N LEU A 17 8.94 -3.17 6.12
CA LEU A 17 8.51 -2.50 4.89
C LEU A 17 8.86 -3.36 3.67
N GLU A 18 10.01 -4.03 3.66
CA GLU A 18 10.37 -4.99 2.62
C GLU A 18 9.42 -6.19 2.58
N ALA A 19 9.12 -6.77 3.75
CA ALA A 19 8.17 -7.88 3.85
C ALA A 19 6.76 -7.49 3.36
N ILE A 20 6.28 -6.31 3.75
CA ILE A 20 5.00 -5.74 3.32
C ILE A 20 5.01 -5.51 1.80
N ALA A 21 6.06 -4.89 1.26
CA ALA A 21 6.21 -4.65 -0.17
C ALA A 21 6.20 -5.97 -0.96
N ALA A 22 6.92 -6.98 -0.47
CA ALA A 22 7.00 -8.28 -1.11
C ALA A 22 5.62 -9.00 -1.15
N VAL A 23 4.86 -8.97 -0.05
CA VAL A 23 3.49 -9.53 -0.03
C VAL A 23 2.57 -8.74 -0.98
N ALA A 24 2.68 -7.40 -0.99
CA ALA A 24 1.86 -6.58 -1.87
C ALA A 24 2.14 -6.84 -3.35
N VAL A 25 3.41 -6.94 -3.75
CA VAL A 25 3.81 -7.24 -5.13
C VAL A 25 3.33 -8.62 -5.56
N ARG A 26 3.53 -9.66 -4.74
CA ARG A 26 3.03 -11.02 -5.05
C ARG A 26 1.51 -11.02 -5.20
N THR A 27 0.80 -10.34 -4.31
CA THR A 27 -0.66 -10.22 -4.37
C THR A 27 -1.10 -9.56 -5.67
N LEU A 28 -0.47 -8.45 -6.06
CA LEU A 28 -0.78 -7.76 -7.31
C LEU A 28 -0.51 -8.65 -8.53
N ALA A 29 0.62 -9.36 -8.56
CA ALA A 29 0.94 -10.30 -9.63
C ALA A 29 -0.13 -11.39 -9.78
N ASP A 30 -0.54 -12.04 -8.68
CA ASP A 30 -1.60 -13.04 -8.68
C ASP A 30 -2.93 -12.48 -9.21
N ILE A 31 -3.27 -11.24 -8.86
CA ILE A 31 -4.47 -10.56 -9.36
C ILE A 31 -4.38 -10.33 -10.86
N PHE A 32 -3.23 -9.88 -11.35
CA PHE A 32 -3.01 -9.62 -12.76
C PHE A 32 -3.05 -10.90 -13.60
N ASP A 33 -2.59 -12.03 -13.05
CA ASP A 33 -2.65 -13.34 -13.71
C ASP A 33 -4.09 -13.85 -13.84
N ARG A 34 -4.93 -13.61 -12.82
CA ARG A 34 -6.29 -14.16 -12.76
C ARG A 34 -7.35 -13.28 -13.43
N ALA A 35 -7.09 -11.98 -13.59
CA ALA A 35 -8.07 -11.01 -14.09
C ALA A 35 -7.54 -10.23 -15.31
N PRO A 36 -8.01 -10.54 -16.54
CA PRO A 36 -7.51 -9.92 -17.77
C PRO A 36 -7.54 -8.39 -17.78
N VAL A 37 -8.57 -7.78 -17.18
CA VAL A 37 -8.68 -6.30 -17.08
C VAL A 37 -7.66 -5.72 -16.11
N ALA A 38 -7.35 -6.42 -15.01
CA ALA A 38 -6.31 -6.00 -14.08
C ALA A 38 -4.92 -6.18 -14.70
N GLY A 39 -4.73 -7.22 -15.52
CA GLY A 39 -3.50 -7.47 -16.27
C GLY A 39 -3.05 -6.32 -17.16
N LEU A 40 -3.97 -5.45 -17.62
CA LEU A 40 -3.64 -4.21 -18.37
C LEU A 40 -2.76 -3.22 -17.58
N TYR A 41 -2.66 -3.41 -16.26
CA TYR A 41 -1.91 -2.56 -15.34
C TYR A 41 -0.59 -3.18 -14.85
N ARG A 42 -0.24 -4.40 -15.30
CA ARG A 42 0.96 -5.13 -14.82
C ARG A 42 2.23 -4.30 -14.92
N ASP A 43 2.48 -3.74 -16.09
CA ASP A 43 3.70 -2.97 -16.38
C ASP A 43 3.50 -1.45 -16.18
N ARG A 44 2.44 -1.08 -15.47
CA ARG A 44 2.06 0.32 -15.22
C ARG A 44 2.19 0.71 -13.77
N LEU A 45 2.74 -0.12 -12.90
CA LEU A 45 2.96 0.24 -11.50
C LEU A 45 3.98 1.39 -11.44
N VAL A 46 3.52 2.56 -10.98
CA VAL A 46 4.33 3.77 -10.83
C VAL A 46 5.01 3.76 -9.46
N LEU A 47 4.23 3.52 -8.41
CA LEU A 47 4.69 3.64 -7.03
C LEU A 47 3.85 2.76 -6.10
N LEU A 48 4.50 2.13 -5.13
CA LEU A 48 3.86 1.47 -4.00
C LEU A 48 4.19 2.25 -2.73
N ALA A 49 3.21 2.53 -1.87
CA ALA A 49 3.42 3.29 -0.64
C ALA A 49 2.73 2.67 0.56
N LEU A 50 3.41 2.69 1.71
CA LEU A 50 2.78 2.56 3.02
C LEU A 50 2.03 3.86 3.31
N ALA A 51 0.78 3.75 3.77
CA ALA A 51 -0.08 4.90 3.97
C ALA A 51 -0.85 4.85 5.30
N GLN A 52 -1.61 5.92 5.56
CA GLN A 52 -2.64 5.97 6.58
C GLN A 52 -2.14 5.59 7.98
N GLY A 53 -2.84 4.68 8.69
CA GLY A 53 -2.54 4.35 10.09
C GLY A 53 -1.16 3.71 10.22
N SER A 54 -0.84 2.78 9.33
CA SER A 54 0.46 2.11 9.31
C SER A 54 1.63 3.03 9.04
N ALA A 55 1.50 4.00 8.11
CA ALA A 55 2.52 5.01 7.87
C ALA A 55 2.70 5.98 9.04
N LEU A 56 1.61 6.37 9.71
CA LEU A 56 1.70 7.20 10.91
C LEU A 56 2.42 6.45 12.04
N HIS A 57 2.10 5.17 12.24
CA HIS A 57 2.80 4.31 13.20
C HIS A 57 4.27 4.10 12.84
N TYR A 58 4.63 3.98 11.55
CA TYR A 58 6.03 3.94 11.14
C TYR A 58 6.80 5.21 11.53
N LEU A 59 6.14 6.37 11.45
CA LEU A 59 6.74 7.65 11.79
C LEU A 59 6.91 7.85 13.30
N ASP A 60 5.91 7.48 14.12
CA ASP A 60 5.87 7.86 15.54
C ASP A 60 5.69 6.72 16.55
N GLY A 61 5.28 5.52 16.11
CA GLY A 61 5.03 4.35 16.96
C GLY A 61 3.83 4.45 17.91
N LYS A 62 3.01 5.51 17.85
CA LYS A 62 2.02 5.83 18.91
C LYS A 62 0.66 5.23 18.68
N SER A 63 0.22 5.18 17.41
CA SER A 63 -1.17 4.83 17.11
C SER A 63 -1.45 3.32 17.18
N GLY A 64 -0.42 2.49 17.08
CA GLY A 64 -0.54 1.04 16.96
C GLY A 64 -1.11 0.63 15.61
N ILE A 65 -0.71 -0.55 15.13
CA ILE A 65 -1.10 -1.10 13.84
C ILE A 65 -2.36 -1.94 14.04
N LYS A 66 -3.47 -1.53 13.41
CA LYS A 66 -4.67 -2.36 13.29
C LYS A 66 -4.52 -3.32 12.11
N ASP A 67 -4.20 -2.74 10.96
CA ASP A 67 -3.94 -3.31 9.65
C ASP A 67 -2.82 -2.49 8.98
N PHE A 68 -2.22 -3.07 7.94
CA PHE A 68 -1.27 -2.36 7.08
C PHE A 68 -2.01 -1.79 5.88
N ASP A 69 -1.89 -0.49 5.64
CA ASP A 69 -2.49 0.18 4.49
C ASP A 69 -1.42 0.42 3.43
N VAL A 70 -1.55 -0.23 2.28
CA VAL A 70 -0.67 -0.04 1.12
C VAL A 70 -1.44 0.54 -0.06
N TRP A 71 -0.85 1.53 -0.73
CA TRP A 71 -1.39 2.13 -1.95
C TRP A 71 -0.50 1.81 -3.15
N ALA A 72 -1.11 1.19 -4.16
CA ALA A 72 -0.50 0.94 -5.46
C ALA A 72 -1.02 1.98 -6.47
N PHE A 73 -0.11 2.81 -6.97
CA PHE A 73 -0.36 3.81 -7.99
C PHE A 73 0.04 3.27 -9.35
N PHE A 74 -0.88 3.32 -10.29
CA PHE A 74 -0.66 2.86 -11.65
C PHE A 74 -0.74 4.02 -12.63
N GLU A 75 0.01 3.95 -13.72
CA GLU A 75 -0.17 4.84 -14.84
C GLU A 75 -1.53 4.57 -15.49
N GLY A 76 -2.29 5.64 -15.74
CA GLY A 76 -3.53 5.60 -16.50
C GLY A 76 -3.31 5.34 -18.00
N GLY A 77 -4.39 5.42 -18.78
CA GLY A 77 -4.32 5.25 -20.24
C GLY A 77 -4.72 3.89 -20.83
N PRO A 78 -4.93 2.79 -20.07
CA PRO A 78 -5.58 1.61 -20.64
C PRO A 78 -7.01 1.91 -21.14
N PRO A 79 -7.48 1.20 -22.18
CA PRO A 79 -8.83 1.38 -22.73
C PRO A 79 -9.96 1.20 -21.70
N LYS A 80 -9.72 0.33 -20.70
CA LYS A 80 -10.60 0.16 -19.54
C LYS A 80 -9.94 0.80 -18.31
N PRO A 81 -10.58 1.78 -17.66
CA PRO A 81 -10.00 2.43 -16.50
C PRO A 81 -9.97 1.47 -15.31
N PHE A 82 -9.02 1.71 -14.41
CA PHE A 82 -8.83 0.93 -13.21
C PHE A 82 -10.11 1.00 -12.35
N PRO A 83 -10.62 -0.13 -11.83
CA PRO A 83 -11.85 -0.13 -11.06
C PRO A 83 -11.79 0.84 -9.88
N HIS A 84 -12.80 1.69 -9.77
CA HIS A 84 -12.83 2.69 -8.71
C HIS A 84 -12.86 2.03 -7.33
N ARG A 85 -11.88 2.38 -6.47
CA ARG A 85 -11.74 1.91 -5.07
C ARG A 85 -11.58 0.40 -4.93
N LYS A 86 -10.82 -0.24 -5.83
CA LYS A 86 -10.46 -1.65 -5.61
C LYS A 86 -9.58 -1.75 -4.36
N ARG A 87 -10.02 -2.59 -3.42
CA ARG A 87 -9.30 -3.02 -2.24
C ARG A 87 -9.05 -4.52 -2.35
N TRP A 88 -7.85 -4.95 -1.99
CA TRP A 88 -7.52 -6.34 -1.79
C TRP A 88 -6.99 -6.51 -0.37
N SER A 89 -7.64 -7.35 0.40
CA SER A 89 -7.25 -7.68 1.78
C SER A 89 -6.57 -9.04 1.77
N VAL A 90 -5.35 -9.10 2.28
CA VAL A 90 -4.55 -10.33 2.34
C VAL A 90 -3.92 -10.51 3.72
N ASP A 91 -3.60 -11.76 4.04
CA ASP A 91 -2.81 -12.09 5.21
C ASP A 91 -1.34 -11.74 4.95
N LEU A 92 -0.73 -10.93 5.82
CA LEU A 92 0.72 -10.67 5.76
C LEU A 92 1.53 -11.96 6.05
N GLY A 93 0.92 -12.90 6.78
CA GLY A 93 1.58 -14.09 7.29
C GLY A 93 2.18 -13.90 8.69
N PRO A 94 2.71 -14.98 9.29
CA PRO A 94 3.19 -14.96 10.67
C PRO A 94 4.24 -13.87 10.88
N SER A 95 4.03 -13.00 11.86
CA SER A 95 4.94 -11.91 12.21
C SER A 95 4.76 -11.50 13.66
N ARG A 96 5.70 -10.69 14.18
CA ARG A 96 5.62 -10.16 15.55
C ARG A 96 4.43 -9.22 15.76
N PHE A 97 3.82 -8.71 14.69
CA PHE A 97 2.62 -7.87 14.77
C PHE A 97 1.35 -8.66 15.15
N GLY A 98 1.42 -9.99 15.20
CA GLY A 98 0.30 -10.86 15.49
C GLY A 98 -0.83 -10.69 14.48
N ARG A 99 -2.06 -11.01 14.87
CA ARG A 99 -3.27 -10.76 14.06
C ARG A 99 -4.33 -9.98 14.81
N HIS A 100 -5.23 -9.35 14.06
CA HIS A 100 -6.43 -8.74 14.62
C HIS A 100 -7.44 -9.84 15.00
N PRO A 101 -8.19 -9.73 16.13
CA PRO A 101 -9.20 -10.72 16.54
C PRO A 101 -10.27 -11.00 15.46
N ASP A 102 -10.65 -9.96 14.72
CA ASP A 102 -11.66 -10.06 13.65
C ASP A 102 -11.14 -10.73 12.36
N ASP A 103 -9.82 -10.81 12.16
CA ASP A 103 -9.22 -11.43 10.98
C ASP A 103 -9.07 -12.95 11.21
N ARG A 104 -10.23 -13.63 11.32
CA ARG A 104 -10.27 -15.10 11.50
C ARG A 104 -9.70 -15.81 10.29
N GLY A 105 -8.83 -16.79 10.52
CA GLY A 105 -8.16 -17.56 9.47
C GLY A 105 -6.89 -16.91 8.92
N TYR A 106 -6.56 -15.69 9.35
CA TYR A 106 -5.25 -15.11 9.08
C TYR A 106 -4.26 -15.61 10.12
N SER A 107 -3.01 -15.80 9.71
CA SER A 107 -1.87 -16.16 10.55
C SER A 107 -1.06 -14.93 10.98
N GLY A 108 -1.27 -13.79 10.31
CA GLY A 108 -0.71 -12.49 10.63
C GLY A 108 -1.71 -11.35 10.53
N ARG A 109 -1.18 -10.12 10.59
CA ARG A 109 -1.99 -8.90 10.53
C ARG A 109 -2.41 -8.65 9.09
N ARG A 110 -3.67 -8.23 8.89
CA ARG A 110 -4.18 -7.91 7.57
C ARG A 110 -3.36 -6.81 6.89
N LEU A 111 -3.11 -7.02 5.61
CA LEU A 111 -2.58 -6.04 4.67
C LEU A 111 -3.69 -5.67 3.67
N ASP A 112 -4.08 -4.41 3.67
CA ASP A 112 -5.04 -3.83 2.74
C ASP A 112 -4.32 -3.08 1.63
N ILE A 113 -4.45 -3.57 0.40
CA ILE A 113 -3.86 -2.98 -0.81
C ILE A 113 -4.96 -2.22 -1.56
N MET A 114 -4.77 -0.92 -1.71
CA MET A 114 -5.66 -0.03 -2.45
C MET A 114 -5.04 0.34 -3.79
N GLY A 115 -5.80 0.21 -4.88
CA GLY A 115 -5.33 0.57 -6.21
C GLY A 115 -5.87 1.91 -6.73
N ARG A 116 -5.03 2.68 -7.42
CA ARG A 116 -5.43 3.91 -8.11
C ARG A 116 -4.62 4.15 -9.37
N SER A 117 -5.29 4.41 -10.49
CA SER A 117 -4.63 4.96 -11.68
C SER A 117 -4.49 6.48 -11.59
N ILE A 118 -3.33 7.01 -12.00
CA ILE A 118 -2.99 8.44 -12.04
C ILE A 118 -2.41 8.80 -13.41
N ALA A 119 -2.49 10.08 -13.79
CA ALA A 119 -1.79 10.56 -14.97
C ALA A 119 -0.29 10.70 -14.66
N VAL A 120 0.56 10.24 -15.56
CA VAL A 120 2.02 10.40 -15.50
C VAL A 120 2.48 11.27 -16.67
N ILE A 121 3.36 12.23 -16.41
CA ILE A 121 4.01 13.08 -17.40
C ILE A 121 5.32 12.40 -17.80
N GLY A 122 5.59 12.31 -19.11
CA GLY A 122 6.79 11.64 -19.63
C GLY A 122 8.08 12.19 -18.99
N GLY A 123 8.88 11.28 -18.41
CA GLY A 123 10.16 11.60 -17.79
C GLY A 123 10.09 12.12 -16.35
N GLU A 124 8.90 12.30 -15.77
CA GLU A 124 8.79 12.69 -14.35
C GLU A 124 9.11 11.51 -13.41
N ALA A 125 9.60 11.81 -12.21
CA ALA A 125 9.82 10.80 -11.18
C ALA A 125 8.48 10.27 -10.64
N ALA A 126 8.44 8.99 -10.28
CA ALA A 126 7.23 8.31 -9.77
C ALA A 126 6.63 9.02 -8.53
N GLU A 127 7.49 9.49 -7.65
CA GLU A 127 7.18 10.22 -6.43
C GLU A 127 6.51 11.57 -6.76
N ASP A 128 6.98 12.24 -7.81
CA ASP A 128 6.44 13.53 -8.25
C ASP A 128 5.09 13.37 -8.93
N ALA A 129 4.89 12.30 -9.71
CA ALA A 129 3.59 11.93 -10.25
C ALA A 129 2.56 11.73 -9.12
N VAL A 130 2.95 11.02 -8.06
CA VAL A 130 2.10 10.78 -6.89
C VAL A 130 1.86 12.06 -6.10
N ARG A 131 2.88 12.89 -5.82
CA ARG A 131 2.72 14.20 -5.15
C ARG A 131 1.77 15.13 -5.92
N ARG A 132 1.93 15.21 -7.24
CA ARG A 132 1.05 15.98 -8.12
C ARG A 132 -0.39 15.48 -8.04
N TRP A 133 -0.61 14.17 -8.09
CA TRP A 133 -1.93 13.60 -7.92
C TRP A 133 -2.53 13.83 -6.53
N LEU A 134 -1.72 13.77 -5.46
CA LEU A 134 -2.13 14.07 -4.08
C LEU A 134 -2.58 15.54 -3.91
N GLY A 135 -2.08 16.45 -4.75
CA GLY A 135 -2.52 17.84 -4.83
C GLY A 135 -3.92 18.02 -5.42
N SER A 136 -4.50 17.00 -6.06
CA SER A 136 -5.81 17.08 -6.70
C SER A 136 -6.99 17.13 -5.71
N ARG A 137 -8.20 17.37 -6.24
CA ARG A 137 -9.46 17.35 -5.47
C ARG A 137 -10.07 15.95 -5.32
N ALA A 138 -9.37 14.89 -5.73
CA ALA A 138 -9.87 13.53 -5.57
C ALA A 138 -10.06 13.19 -4.08
N LYS A 139 -11.22 12.63 -3.71
CA LYS A 139 -11.54 12.32 -2.29
C LYS A 139 -10.47 11.48 -1.60
N SER A 140 -9.88 10.51 -2.30
CA SER A 140 -8.78 9.70 -1.76
C SER A 140 -7.48 10.50 -1.61
N ALA A 141 -7.16 11.40 -2.56
CA ALA A 141 -5.98 12.26 -2.45
C ALA A 141 -6.08 13.15 -1.21
N ILE A 142 -7.27 13.75 -1.00
CA ILE A 142 -7.57 14.55 0.19
C ILE A 142 -7.43 13.73 1.48
N ALA A 143 -7.87 12.46 1.49
CA ALA A 143 -7.75 11.59 2.66
C ALA A 143 -6.31 11.14 2.92
N LEU A 144 -5.57 10.84 1.86
CA LEU A 144 -4.18 10.39 1.92
C LEU A 144 -3.27 11.48 2.46
N ARG A 145 -3.41 12.72 1.99
CA ARG A 145 -2.57 13.85 2.41
C ARG A 145 -2.73 14.34 3.84
N ARG A 146 -3.63 13.71 4.62
CA ARG A 146 -3.80 14.00 6.05
C ARG A 146 -2.78 13.25 6.92
N LYS A 147 -2.08 12.27 6.37
CA LYS A 147 -1.14 11.39 7.07
C LYS A 147 0.10 11.20 6.21
N PRO A 148 1.25 10.85 6.82
CA PRO A 148 2.45 10.59 6.04
C PRO A 148 2.25 9.40 5.09
N MET A 149 3.05 9.38 4.04
CA MET A 149 3.19 8.23 3.15
C MET A 149 4.67 7.94 2.93
N PHE A 150 5.04 6.66 2.92
CA PHE A 150 6.40 6.21 2.71
C PHE A 150 6.48 5.29 1.50
N CYS A 151 7.48 5.50 0.66
CA CYS A 151 7.66 4.73 -0.56
C CYS A 151 8.15 3.31 -0.24
N LEU A 152 7.55 2.32 -0.89
CA LEU A 152 7.91 0.91 -0.86
C LEU A 152 8.48 0.44 -2.20
N LEU A 153 8.04 1.07 -3.30
CA LEU A 153 8.61 0.92 -4.64
C LEU A 153 8.42 2.24 -5.39
N PRO A 154 9.36 2.68 -6.25
CA PRO A 154 10.56 1.96 -6.68
C PRO A 154 11.66 1.90 -5.61
N HIS A 155 12.56 0.91 -5.71
CA HIS A 155 13.64 0.70 -4.71
C HIS A 155 14.55 1.92 -4.51
N ARG A 156 14.76 2.74 -5.55
CA ARG A 156 15.60 3.94 -5.47
C ARG A 156 15.13 4.98 -4.44
N ALA A 157 13.87 4.93 -4.03
CA ALA A 157 13.28 5.81 -3.03
C ALA A 157 12.66 5.02 -1.86
N PHE A 158 13.08 3.77 -1.66
CA PHE A 158 12.53 2.93 -0.61
C PHE A 158 12.70 3.57 0.78
N GLY A 159 11.63 3.56 1.57
CA GLY A 159 11.60 4.15 2.91
C GLY A 159 11.55 5.69 2.92
N GLU A 160 11.66 6.36 1.77
CA GLU A 160 11.56 7.81 1.71
C GLU A 160 10.13 8.28 1.93
N ARG A 161 10.00 9.43 2.59
CA ARG A 161 8.72 10.07 2.83
C ARG A 161 8.26 10.83 1.58
N ILE A 162 7.04 10.53 1.13
CA ILE A 162 6.42 11.17 -0.03
C ILE A 162 5.74 12.49 0.38
N ILE A 163 5.00 12.47 1.49
CA ILE A 163 4.26 13.57 2.13
C ILE A 163 4.22 13.39 3.64
#